data_AF-A0A453F493-F1
#
_entry.id   AF-A0A453F493-F1
#
_cell.length_a   1.000
_cell.length_b   1.000
_cell.length_c   1.000
_cell.angle_alpha   90.00
_cell.angle_beta   90.00
_cell.angle_gamma   90.00
#
_symmetry.space_group_name_H-M   'P 1'
#
loop_
_entity.id
_entity.type
_entity.pdbx_description
1 polymer ?
#
loop_
_entity_poly.entity_id
_entity_poly.type
_entity_poly.pdbx_seq_one_letter_code
_entity_poly.pdbx_strand_id
1 'polypeptide(L)'
;MAMTSPNSRALERYKSAVTTATSVLGAAMLLRRVLADVLPGTALGALLLLPPASARRHAVLIEEFDGALYNRVFLAAKAYVSTLLAAAPSVPLMKASLPRGADAEHVLLALRPGTAVVDVFDGAKVTWRLSRKHDGGAGRRRTTEDAREVFKLSFDAEHKDMVLGSYLPAVMARVEAMSQEQRQTKLYSNEWGKWRTVRLRNASTFATVAMDAALRQAVVDDLDRFLTRKEYYRQTGRAWKRGYLIHGPPGTGKSSLVAAISNHLHFDVYDLDVGSVRSNTELRKLLIRMKNRSILLVEDVDCAVATAPRREATGSSDGGSPASKNHKVTIHCVLPFNSTIPSVLED
;
A
#
# COMPACT_ATOMS: atom_id res chain seq x y z
N MET A 1 20.59 21.55 -50.33
CA MET A 1 19.63 21.35 -49.23
C MET A 1 20.42 20.81 -48.04
N ALA A 2 20.85 21.68 -47.12
CA ALA A 2 21.71 21.33 -45.99
C ALA A 2 20.92 21.39 -44.68
N MET A 3 20.94 20.29 -43.92
CA MET A 3 20.23 20.07 -42.66
C MET A 3 20.92 20.79 -41.49
N THR A 4 20.20 21.66 -40.78
CA THR A 4 20.66 22.28 -39.54
C THR A 4 20.27 21.44 -38.31
N SER A 5 21.27 21.16 -37.47
CA SER A 5 21.19 20.36 -36.23
C SER A 5 20.21 20.92 -35.16
N PRO A 6 19.50 20.06 -34.38
CA PRO A 6 18.56 20.47 -33.32
C PRO A 6 19.15 21.34 -32.20
N ASN A 7 20.48 21.34 -32.02
CA ASN A 7 21.15 22.05 -30.93
C ASN A 7 21.23 23.58 -31.10
N SER A 8 21.09 24.09 -32.32
CA SER A 8 21.17 25.54 -32.56
C SER A 8 19.95 26.29 -31.98
N ARG A 9 18.76 25.69 -32.02
CA ARG A 9 17.52 26.29 -31.48
C ARG A 9 17.50 26.36 -29.95
N ALA A 10 18.12 25.39 -29.27
CA ALA A 10 18.24 25.39 -27.81
C ALA A 10 19.23 26.45 -27.32
N LEU A 11 20.35 26.62 -28.05
CA LEU A 11 21.36 27.63 -27.75
C LEU A 11 20.84 29.05 -28.03
N GLU A 12 20.05 29.26 -29.08
CA GLU A 12 19.36 30.53 -29.36
C GLU A 12 18.32 30.88 -28.29
N ARG A 13 17.55 29.89 -27.79
CA ARG A 13 16.63 30.09 -26.66
C ARG A 13 17.34 30.37 -25.35
N TYR A 14 18.47 29.71 -25.09
CA TYR A 14 19.31 29.97 -23.92
C TYR A 14 19.93 31.36 -23.99
N LYS A 15 20.50 31.76 -25.14
CA LYS A 15 21.03 33.12 -25.35
C LYS A 15 19.93 34.16 -25.21
N SER A 16 18.78 33.98 -25.86
CA SER A 16 17.62 34.89 -25.71
C SER A 16 17.15 34.98 -24.26
N ALA A 17 17.02 33.86 -23.54
CA ALA A 17 16.60 33.86 -22.14
C ALA A 17 17.64 34.51 -21.21
N VAL A 18 18.93 34.30 -21.46
CA VAL A 18 20.02 34.94 -20.71
C VAL A 18 20.05 36.43 -21.01
N THR A 19 19.92 36.86 -22.27
CA THR A 19 19.88 38.28 -22.65
C THR A 19 18.67 38.99 -22.06
N THR A 20 17.49 38.35 -22.08
CA THR A 20 16.25 38.86 -21.44
C THR A 20 16.36 38.87 -19.91
N ALA A 21 17.00 37.87 -19.28
CA ALA A 21 17.25 37.87 -17.84
C ALA A 21 18.25 38.96 -17.43
N THR A 22 19.28 39.21 -18.23
CA THR A 22 20.23 40.31 -17.99
C THR A 22 19.62 41.69 -18.24
N SER A 23 18.67 41.83 -19.19
CA SER A 23 17.98 43.11 -19.41
C SER A 23 16.98 43.42 -18.30
N VAL A 24 16.33 42.40 -17.72
CA VAL A 24 15.41 42.58 -16.57
C VAL A 24 16.21 42.89 -15.29
N LEU A 25 17.33 42.20 -15.06
CA LEU A 25 18.25 42.53 -13.95
C LEU A 25 18.86 43.92 -14.13
N GLY A 26 19.28 44.27 -15.35
CA GLY A 26 19.80 45.59 -15.68
C GLY A 26 18.77 46.71 -15.53
N ALA A 27 17.53 46.49 -15.98
CA ALA A 27 16.42 47.42 -15.81
C ALA A 27 16.04 47.59 -14.34
N ALA A 28 16.02 46.51 -13.55
CA ALA A 28 15.76 46.56 -12.12
C ALA A 28 16.90 47.27 -11.35
N MET A 29 18.16 47.06 -11.75
CA MET A 29 19.31 47.76 -11.16
C MET A 29 19.36 49.24 -11.56
N LEU A 30 18.95 49.60 -12.79
CA LEU A 30 18.81 50.99 -13.22
C LEU A 30 17.64 51.68 -12.52
N LEU A 31 16.48 51.01 -12.38
CA LEU A 31 15.36 51.50 -11.56
C LEU A 31 15.80 51.73 -10.11
N ARG A 32 16.59 50.81 -9.55
CA ARG A 32 17.17 50.94 -8.20
C ARG A 32 18.14 52.11 -8.07
N ARG A 33 18.91 52.44 -9.13
CA ARG A 33 19.84 53.58 -9.16
C ARG A 33 19.10 54.92 -9.34
N VAL A 34 18.11 54.97 -10.23
CA VAL A 34 17.25 56.16 -10.45
C VAL A 34 16.38 56.44 -9.22
N LEU A 35 15.83 55.42 -8.57
CA LEU A 35 15.09 55.56 -7.31
C LEU A 35 16.00 56.00 -6.15
N ALA A 36 17.29 55.66 -6.19
CA ALA A 36 18.28 56.13 -5.22
C ALA A 36 18.64 57.62 -5.39
N ASP A 37 18.64 58.13 -6.62
CA ASP A 37 18.92 59.55 -6.92
C ASP A 37 17.70 60.47 -6.69
N VAL A 38 16.47 59.92 -6.72
CA VAL A 38 15.23 60.70 -6.66
C VAL A 38 14.59 60.73 -5.26
N LEU A 39 14.86 59.76 -4.39
CA LEU A 39 14.26 59.71 -3.04
C LEU A 39 15.28 60.04 -1.93
N PRO A 40 15.01 61.04 -1.06
CA PRO A 40 15.89 61.34 0.07
C PRO A 40 16.03 60.13 1.01
N GLY A 41 17.24 59.96 1.55
CA GLY A 41 17.82 58.72 2.11
C GLY A 41 17.12 58.01 3.27
N THR A 42 15.92 58.42 3.65
CA THR A 42 15.08 57.74 4.65
C THR A 42 14.13 56.71 4.04
N ALA A 43 13.75 56.85 2.76
CA ALA A 43 12.81 55.91 2.11
C ALA A 43 13.48 54.67 1.50
N LEU A 44 14.76 54.75 1.08
CA LEU A 44 15.50 53.60 0.54
C LEU A 44 15.81 52.52 1.58
N GLY A 45 16.06 52.93 2.83
CA GLY A 45 16.31 51.99 3.92
C GLY A 45 15.12 51.07 4.17
N ALA A 46 13.90 51.57 4.00
CA ALA A 46 12.67 50.79 4.19
C ALA A 46 12.40 49.82 3.02
N LEU A 47 12.79 50.16 1.79
CA LEU A 47 12.59 49.32 0.61
C LEU A 47 13.59 48.14 0.53
N LEU A 48 14.78 48.29 1.12
CA LEU A 48 15.76 47.20 1.28
C LEU A 48 15.42 46.22 2.43
N LEU A 49 14.46 46.57 3.28
CA LEU A 49 13.95 45.73 4.37
C LEU A 49 12.68 44.95 3.98
N LEU A 50 12.16 45.15 2.77
CA LEU A 50 11.07 44.33 2.27
C LEU A 50 11.62 42.93 1.95
N PRO A 51 11.12 41.87 2.60
CA PRO A 51 11.53 40.51 2.27
C PRO A 51 11.21 40.20 0.80
N PRO A 52 11.97 39.31 0.14
CA PRO A 52 11.62 38.86 -1.21
C PRO A 52 10.17 38.39 -1.22
N ALA A 53 9.47 38.61 -2.34
CA ALA A 53 8.06 38.26 -2.52
C ALA A 53 7.76 36.91 -1.85
N SER A 54 7.01 36.97 -0.75
CA SER A 54 6.72 35.82 0.11
C SER A 54 6.40 34.61 -0.74
N ALA A 55 7.26 33.59 -0.71
CA ALA A 55 6.98 32.29 -1.31
C ALA A 55 5.69 31.81 -0.64
N ARG A 56 4.56 31.93 -1.35
CA ARG A 56 3.25 31.59 -0.79
C ARG A 56 3.35 30.17 -0.26
N ARG A 57 3.17 29.95 1.04
CA ARG A 57 3.21 28.59 1.60
C ARG A 57 1.81 27.99 1.55
N HIS A 58 1.71 26.79 0.99
CA HIS A 58 0.49 25.99 1.04
C HIS A 58 0.55 25.02 2.21
N ALA A 59 -0.63 24.58 2.65
CA ALA A 59 -0.74 23.51 3.60
C ALA A 59 -1.88 22.56 3.28
N VAL A 60 -1.65 21.27 3.46
CA VAL A 60 -2.67 20.22 3.43
C VAL A 60 -2.95 19.78 4.85
N LEU A 61 -4.22 19.72 5.23
CA LEU A 61 -4.67 19.21 6.52
C LEU A 61 -5.12 17.76 6.34
N ILE A 62 -4.57 16.89 7.16
CA ILE A 62 -4.90 15.46 7.19
C ILE A 62 -5.45 15.19 8.58
N GLU A 63 -6.78 15.12 8.68
CA GLU A 63 -7.48 14.87 9.93
C GLU A 63 -7.50 13.38 10.27
N GLU A 64 -7.50 13.04 11.56
CA GLU A 64 -7.51 11.66 12.05
C GLU A 64 -8.70 10.84 11.54
N PHE A 65 -9.86 11.48 11.38
CA PHE A 65 -11.08 10.87 10.90
C PHE A 65 -11.55 11.55 9.62
N ASP A 66 -12.09 10.75 8.70
CA ASP A 66 -12.88 11.20 7.56
C ASP A 66 -14.32 10.72 7.79
N GLY A 67 -15.17 11.63 8.24
CA GLY A 67 -16.50 11.30 8.75
C GLY A 67 -16.44 10.37 9.97
N ALA A 68 -17.07 9.19 9.86
CA ALA A 68 -17.12 8.18 10.92
C ALA A 68 -15.96 7.18 10.85
N LEU A 69 -15.11 7.24 9.83
CA LEU A 69 -14.03 6.28 9.60
C LEU A 69 -12.66 6.91 9.85
N TYR A 70 -11.70 6.08 10.27
CA TYR A 70 -10.31 6.52 10.36
C TYR A 70 -9.77 6.87 8.97
N ASN A 71 -9.15 8.03 8.87
CA ASN A 71 -8.55 8.49 7.63
C ASN A 71 -7.31 7.65 7.30
N ARG A 72 -7.34 6.94 6.17
CA ARG A 72 -6.23 6.10 5.72
C ARG A 72 -4.95 6.89 5.46
N VAL A 73 -5.08 8.13 4.98
CA VAL A 73 -3.94 9.03 4.74
C VAL A 73 -3.33 9.45 6.07
N PHE A 74 -4.14 9.66 7.11
CA PHE A 74 -3.64 9.97 8.46
C PHE A 74 -2.85 8.80 9.06
N LEU A 75 -3.36 7.57 8.94
CA LEU A 75 -2.66 6.38 9.40
C LEU A 75 -1.32 6.19 8.67
N ALA A 76 -1.31 6.39 7.35
CA ALA A 76 -0.09 6.35 6.57
C ALA A 76 0.89 7.46 6.98
N ALA A 77 0.41 8.69 7.19
CA ALA A 77 1.23 9.79 7.68
C ALA A 77 1.90 9.46 9.04
N LYS A 78 1.18 8.86 9.99
CA LYS A 78 1.77 8.41 11.27
C LYS A 78 2.94 7.45 11.05
N ALA A 79 2.73 6.41 10.23
CA ALA A 79 3.74 5.40 9.95
C ALA A 79 4.95 6.01 9.22
N TYR A 80 4.70 6.83 8.20
CA TYR A 80 5.76 7.49 7.43
C TYR A 80 6.60 8.44 8.28
N VAL A 81 5.95 9.29 9.06
CA VAL A 81 6.65 10.22 9.98
C VAL A 81 7.50 9.45 10.99
N SER A 82 7.06 8.30 11.49
CA SER A 82 7.89 7.45 12.35
C SER A 82 9.22 7.07 11.68
N THR A 83 9.23 6.84 10.36
CA THR A 83 10.47 6.53 9.63
C THR A 83 11.38 7.74 9.47
N LEU A 84 10.79 8.92 9.23
CA LEU A 84 11.55 10.17 9.18
C LEU A 84 12.20 10.46 10.53
N LEU A 85 11.48 10.23 11.63
CA LEU A 85 12.00 10.40 12.99
C LEU A 85 13.15 9.44 13.29
N ALA A 86 13.05 8.18 12.85
CA ALA A 86 14.11 7.20 13.02
C ALA A 86 15.39 7.56 12.24
N ALA A 87 15.23 8.17 11.06
CA ALA A 87 16.34 8.61 10.22
C ALA A 87 16.92 9.99 10.63
N ALA A 88 16.15 10.80 11.34
CA ALA A 88 16.52 12.17 11.67
C ALA A 88 17.43 12.23 12.92
N PRO A 89 18.64 12.81 12.83
CA PRO A 89 19.57 12.89 13.96
C PRO A 89 19.16 13.89 15.06
N SER A 90 18.16 14.75 14.83
CA SER A 90 17.92 15.92 15.70
C SER A 90 16.46 16.38 15.74
N VAL A 91 15.53 15.49 16.12
CA VAL A 91 14.19 15.92 16.57
C VAL A 91 14.18 16.02 18.10
N PRO A 92 13.99 17.23 18.68
CA PRO A 92 14.25 17.47 20.09
C PRO A 92 13.29 16.77 21.05
N LEU A 93 12.12 16.30 20.57
CA LEU A 93 11.15 15.61 21.40
C LEU A 93 10.30 14.63 20.59
N MET A 94 10.41 13.35 20.92
CA MET A 94 9.65 12.26 20.32
C MET A 94 8.86 11.50 21.39
N LYS A 95 7.75 10.87 20.99
CA LYS A 95 7.04 9.89 21.81
C LYS A 95 7.40 8.50 21.30
N ALA A 96 7.83 7.61 22.19
CA ALA A 96 7.95 6.19 21.87
C ALA A 96 6.67 5.46 22.29
N SER A 97 6.23 4.49 21.48
CA SER A 97 5.12 3.60 21.82
C SER A 97 5.40 2.19 21.33
N LEU A 98 5.06 1.19 22.15
CA LEU A 98 5.08 -0.22 21.76
C LEU A 98 3.64 -0.68 21.53
N PRO A 99 3.26 -1.06 20.30
CA PRO A 99 1.93 -1.60 20.02
C PRO A 99 1.67 -2.88 20.83
N ARG A 100 0.41 -3.10 21.25
CA ARG A 100 0.02 -4.31 21.99
C ARG A 100 0.33 -5.57 21.16
N GLY A 101 1.16 -6.45 21.71
CA GLY A 101 1.56 -7.71 21.07
C GLY A 101 2.69 -7.58 20.05
N ALA A 102 3.45 -6.47 20.09
CA ALA A 102 4.72 -6.30 19.39
C ALA A 102 5.90 -6.50 20.35
N ASP A 103 7.01 -7.04 19.85
CA ASP A 103 8.23 -7.26 20.62
C ASP A 103 9.04 -5.97 20.79
N ALA A 104 10.00 -5.94 21.73
CA ALA A 104 10.77 -4.74 22.07
C ALA A 104 11.54 -4.12 20.88
N GLU A 105 11.77 -4.88 19.81
CA GLU A 105 12.39 -4.40 18.57
C GLU A 105 11.44 -3.57 17.69
N HIS A 106 10.15 -3.49 18.03
CA HIS A 106 9.11 -2.79 17.25
C HIS A 106 8.61 -1.49 17.90
N VAL A 107 9.47 -0.82 18.67
CA VAL A 107 9.14 0.50 19.23
C VAL A 107 8.92 1.50 18.08
N LEU A 108 7.74 2.10 18.04
CA LEU A 108 7.39 3.14 17.07
C LEU A 108 7.65 4.53 17.65
N LEU A 109 8.23 5.41 16.82
CA LEU A 109 8.46 6.80 17.14
C LEU A 109 7.32 7.66 16.60
N ALA A 110 6.80 8.56 17.42
CA ALA A 110 5.73 9.46 17.04
C ALA A 110 6.11 10.91 17.36
N LEU A 111 5.66 11.83 16.50
CA LEU A 111 5.73 13.25 16.79
C LEU A 111 4.89 13.58 18.03
N ARG A 112 5.36 14.53 18.83
CA ARG A 112 4.53 15.17 19.85
C ARG A 112 3.70 16.28 19.20
N PRO A 113 2.45 16.51 19.63
CA PRO A 113 1.71 17.68 19.18
C PRO A 113 2.52 18.96 19.41
N GLY A 114 2.63 19.80 18.38
CA GLY A 114 3.44 21.03 18.36
C GLY A 114 4.82 20.87 17.71
N THR A 115 5.36 19.65 17.60
CA THR A 115 6.65 19.41 16.93
C THR A 115 6.49 19.17 15.43
N ALA A 116 7.58 19.37 14.70
CA ALA A 116 7.64 19.21 13.26
C ALA A 116 8.81 18.31 12.85
N VAL A 117 8.66 17.60 11.73
CA VAL A 117 9.77 16.95 11.01
C VAL A 117 9.77 17.44 9.56
N VAL A 118 10.97 17.62 9.00
CA VAL A 118 11.15 18.05 7.62
C VAL A 118 11.59 16.85 6.80
N ASP A 119 10.98 16.73 5.63
CA ASP A 119 11.35 15.79 4.59
C ASP A 119 11.77 16.56 3.33
N VAL A 120 12.61 15.94 2.51
CA VAL A 120 13.08 16.51 1.24
C VAL A 120 12.74 15.53 0.13
N PHE A 121 11.87 15.95 -0.79
CA PHE A 121 11.43 15.15 -1.91
C PHE A 121 11.62 15.92 -3.21
N ASP A 122 12.43 15.37 -4.11
CA ASP A 122 12.77 15.99 -5.40
C ASP A 122 13.24 17.46 -5.28
N GLY A 123 14.07 17.73 -4.26
CA GLY A 123 14.57 19.08 -3.94
C GLY A 123 13.59 19.97 -3.18
N ALA A 124 12.30 19.62 -3.10
CA ALA A 124 11.28 20.36 -2.37
C ALA A 124 11.28 20.01 -0.88
N LYS A 125 11.23 21.03 -0.01
CA LYS A 125 11.11 20.86 1.44
C LYS A 125 9.65 20.73 1.84
N VAL A 126 9.30 19.59 2.45
CA VAL A 126 7.96 19.31 2.95
C VAL A 126 8.00 19.16 4.46
N THR A 127 7.22 19.96 5.19
CA THR A 127 7.22 19.97 6.66
C THR A 127 5.96 19.31 7.21
N TRP A 128 6.13 18.23 7.97
CA TRP A 128 5.06 17.56 8.71
C TRP A 128 4.98 18.15 10.12
N ARG A 129 3.77 18.54 10.55
CA ARG A 129 3.53 19.03 11.92
C ARG A 129 2.30 18.37 12.50
N LEU A 130 2.43 17.81 13.70
CA LEU A 130 1.28 17.23 14.42
C LEU A 130 0.64 18.32 15.30
N SER A 131 -0.67 18.44 15.26
CA SER A 131 -1.44 19.34 16.11
C SER A 131 -2.63 18.60 16.70
N ARG A 132 -3.16 19.11 17.82
CA ARG A 132 -4.37 18.59 18.45
C ARG A 132 -5.48 19.61 18.31
N LYS A 133 -6.65 19.17 17.83
CA LYS A 133 -7.89 19.95 17.91
C LYS A 133 -8.71 19.40 19.06
N HIS A 134 -9.20 20.27 19.94
CA HIS A 134 -10.29 19.93 20.84
C HIS A 134 -11.60 20.22 20.13
N ASP A 135 -12.50 19.25 20.09
CA ASP A 135 -13.87 19.52 19.66
C ASP A 135 -14.55 20.44 20.69
N GLY A 136 -15.05 21.58 20.22
CA GLY A 136 -15.63 22.66 21.03
C GLY A 136 -17.04 22.37 21.53
N GLY A 137 -17.33 21.15 21.97
CA GLY A 137 -18.61 20.81 22.60
C GLY A 137 -18.66 21.38 24.02
N ALA A 138 -19.23 22.58 24.18
CA ALA A 138 -19.51 23.18 25.48
C ALA A 138 -20.55 22.32 26.22
N GLY A 139 -20.12 21.37 27.05
CA GLY A 139 -21.06 20.64 27.93
C GLY A 139 -20.63 19.27 28.46
N ARG A 140 -19.55 18.65 27.97
CA ARG A 140 -19.09 17.34 28.49
C ARG A 140 -17.75 17.46 29.22
N ARG A 141 -17.62 16.73 30.33
CA ARG A 141 -16.41 16.64 31.16
C ARG A 141 -15.23 16.23 30.26
N ARG A 142 -14.38 17.19 29.91
CA ARG A 142 -13.23 17.02 29.00
C ARG A 142 -12.30 15.94 29.55
N THR A 143 -12.21 14.80 28.88
CA THR A 143 -11.07 13.88 29.08
C THR A 143 -9.96 14.27 28.10
N THR A 144 -8.71 13.92 28.42
CA THR A 144 -7.56 14.08 27.51
C THR A 144 -7.64 13.15 26.28
N GLU A 145 -8.64 12.28 26.23
CA GLU A 145 -8.90 11.29 25.17
C GLU A 145 -9.75 11.86 24.02
N ASP A 146 -10.51 12.94 24.24
CA ASP A 146 -11.39 13.55 23.21
C ASP A 146 -10.66 14.46 22.21
N ALA A 147 -9.34 14.60 22.34
CA ALA A 147 -8.56 15.51 21.53
C ALA A 147 -8.08 14.84 20.24
N ARG A 148 -8.71 15.21 19.12
CA ARG A 148 -8.40 14.68 17.77
C ARG A 148 -7.06 15.19 17.28
N GLU A 149 -6.31 14.31 16.65
CA GLU A 149 -5.02 14.65 16.04
C GLU A 149 -5.20 15.09 14.59
N VAL A 150 -4.38 16.06 14.15
CA VAL A 150 -4.36 16.55 12.77
C VAL A 150 -2.91 16.73 12.34
N PHE A 151 -2.54 16.17 11.20
CA PHE A 151 -1.30 16.50 10.53
C PHE A 151 -1.49 17.71 9.62
N LYS A 152 -0.61 18.69 9.77
CA LYS A 152 -0.46 19.81 8.84
C LYS A 152 0.81 19.58 8.02
N LEU A 153 0.63 19.36 6.73
CA LEU A 153 1.71 19.24 5.75
C LEU A 153 1.94 20.61 5.11
N SER A 154 3.08 21.25 5.31
CA SER A 154 3.38 22.60 4.80
C SER A 154 4.53 22.60 3.78
N PHE A 155 4.37 23.31 2.67
CA PHE A 155 5.31 23.35 1.55
C PHE A 155 5.15 24.64 0.73
N ASP A 156 6.09 24.94 -0.16
CA ASP A 156 6.03 26.14 -1.00
C ASP A 156 5.03 25.97 -2.16
N ALA A 157 4.28 27.03 -2.49
CA ALA A 157 3.16 26.98 -3.44
C ALA A 157 3.50 26.38 -4.79
N GLU A 158 4.70 26.63 -5.28
CA GLU A 158 5.21 26.12 -6.55
C GLU A 158 5.23 24.58 -6.60
N HIS A 159 5.33 23.92 -5.44
CA HIS A 159 5.38 22.47 -5.35
C HIS A 159 4.00 21.81 -5.14
N LYS A 160 2.88 22.55 -5.25
CA LYS A 160 1.54 22.00 -4.98
C LYS A 160 1.23 20.74 -5.78
N ASP A 161 1.44 20.79 -7.09
CA ASP A 161 1.09 19.67 -7.97
C ASP A 161 2.02 18.46 -7.74
N MET A 162 3.29 18.72 -7.46
CA MET A 162 4.26 17.69 -7.05
C MET A 162 3.86 17.02 -5.72
N VAL A 163 3.41 17.80 -4.74
CA VAL A 163 3.03 17.27 -3.42
C VAL A 163 1.76 16.41 -3.51
N LEU A 164 0.74 16.89 -4.22
CA LEU A 164 -0.53 16.18 -4.35
C LEU A 164 -0.45 14.99 -5.31
N GLY A 165 0.26 15.14 -6.43
CA GLY A 165 0.33 14.14 -7.49
C GLY A 165 1.42 13.08 -7.32
N SER A 166 2.52 13.40 -6.62
CA SER A 166 3.67 12.50 -6.50
C SER A 166 4.04 12.18 -5.05
N TYR A 167 4.20 13.19 -4.19
CA TYR A 167 4.68 13.00 -2.82
C TYR A 167 3.71 12.18 -1.95
N LEU A 168 2.45 12.61 -1.83
CA LEU A 168 1.46 11.88 -1.02
C LEU A 168 1.26 10.44 -1.51
N PRO A 169 1.10 10.17 -2.82
CA PRO A 169 1.11 8.80 -3.33
C PRO A 169 2.38 8.01 -3.00
N ALA A 170 3.57 8.61 -3.10
CA ALA A 170 4.82 7.96 -2.74
C ALA A 170 4.90 7.61 -1.24
N VAL A 171 4.41 8.49 -0.37
CA VAL A 171 4.26 8.24 1.08
C VAL A 171 3.34 7.04 1.33
N MET A 172 2.18 7.00 0.68
CA MET A 172 1.24 5.88 0.78
C MET A 172 1.88 4.57 0.31
N ALA A 173 2.58 4.60 -0.83
CA ALA A 173 3.23 3.43 -1.40
C ALA A 173 4.38 2.92 -0.52
N ARG A 174 5.19 3.81 0.07
CA ARG A 174 6.28 3.44 0.96
C ARG A 174 5.77 2.78 2.24
N VAL A 175 4.72 3.34 2.85
CA VAL A 175 4.11 2.73 4.05
C VAL A 175 3.49 1.38 3.73
N GLU A 176 2.86 1.25 2.55
CA GLU A 176 2.34 -0.04 2.11
C GLU A 176 3.46 -1.07 1.92
N ALA A 177 4.59 -0.69 1.32
CA ALA A 177 5.75 -1.56 1.16
C ALA A 177 6.32 -2.02 2.51
N MET A 178 6.53 -1.10 3.45
CA MET A 178 6.97 -1.45 4.81
C MET A 178 5.97 -2.37 5.53
N SER A 179 4.68 -2.13 5.32
CA SER A 179 3.62 -2.96 5.92
C SER A 179 3.61 -4.36 5.30
N GLN A 180 4.03 -4.54 4.04
CA GLN A 180 4.20 -5.87 3.44
C GLN A 180 5.40 -6.60 4.05
N GLU A 181 6.53 -5.93 4.25
CA GLU A 181 7.74 -6.52 4.84
C GLU A 181 7.48 -7.06 6.26
N GLN A 182 6.65 -6.35 7.04
CA GLN A 182 6.29 -6.74 8.41
C GLN A 182 5.00 -7.58 8.49
N ARG A 183 4.36 -7.90 7.36
CA ARG A 183 3.07 -8.61 7.36
C ARG A 183 3.28 -10.08 7.72
N GLN A 184 2.87 -10.46 8.93
CA GLN A 184 2.64 -11.86 9.25
C GLN A 184 1.37 -12.34 8.53
N THR A 185 1.51 -13.38 7.72
CA THR A 185 0.42 -14.06 7.02
C THR A 185 -0.59 -14.63 8.02
N LYS A 186 -1.87 -14.50 7.71
CA LYS A 186 -2.96 -15.06 8.53
C LYS A 186 -3.53 -16.30 7.88
N LEU A 187 -3.91 -17.27 8.71
CA LEU A 187 -4.72 -18.41 8.32
C LEU A 187 -6.18 -18.13 8.68
N TYR A 188 -7.07 -18.36 7.74
CA TYR A 188 -8.50 -18.27 7.92
C TYR A 188 -9.14 -19.63 7.71
N SER A 189 -9.98 -20.07 8.64
CA SER A 189 -10.78 -21.30 8.52
C SER A 189 -12.27 -20.95 8.54
N ASN A 190 -13.09 -21.66 7.75
CA ASN A 190 -14.53 -21.45 7.78
C ASN A 190 -15.19 -22.25 8.90
N GLU A 191 -15.84 -21.54 9.82
CA GLU A 191 -16.64 -22.13 10.90
C GLU A 191 -18.01 -21.44 10.95
N TRP A 192 -19.09 -22.22 10.90
CA TRP A 192 -20.48 -21.73 11.00
C TRP A 192 -20.79 -20.55 10.05
N GLY A 193 -20.33 -20.63 8.79
CA GLY A 193 -20.55 -19.62 7.77
C GLY A 193 -19.77 -18.31 7.93
N LYS A 194 -18.69 -18.33 8.73
CA LYS A 194 -17.80 -17.19 8.95
C LYS A 194 -16.34 -17.61 8.90
N TRP A 195 -15.48 -16.67 8.50
CA TRP A 195 -14.02 -16.83 8.58
C TRP A 195 -13.53 -16.55 10.00
N ARG A 196 -12.94 -17.55 10.65
CA ARG A 196 -12.12 -17.40 11.84
C ARG A 196 -10.68 -17.13 11.43
N THR A 197 -9.87 -16.52 12.29
CA THR A 197 -8.49 -16.16 11.93
C THR A 197 -7.51 -16.53 13.03
N VAL A 198 -6.38 -17.09 12.62
CA VAL A 198 -5.23 -17.40 13.46
C VAL A 198 -3.97 -16.88 12.74
N ARG A 199 -2.93 -16.52 13.50
CA ARG A 199 -1.64 -16.18 12.88
C ARG A 199 -1.03 -17.44 12.26
N LEU A 200 -0.70 -17.40 10.97
CA LEU A 200 -0.02 -18.51 10.31
C LEU A 200 1.45 -18.48 10.73
N ARG A 201 1.79 -19.21 11.79
CA ARG A 201 3.18 -19.41 12.24
C ARG A 201 3.78 -20.57 11.46
N ASN A 202 4.21 -20.34 10.22
CA ASN A 202 4.89 -21.36 9.43
C ASN A 202 6.17 -20.79 8.81
N ALA A 203 7.32 -21.40 9.14
CA ALA A 203 8.64 -21.04 8.62
C ALA A 203 8.92 -21.60 7.22
N SER A 204 7.95 -22.29 6.59
CA SER A 204 8.13 -22.89 5.27
C SER A 204 8.39 -21.81 4.21
N THR A 205 9.50 -21.94 3.49
CA THR A 205 9.87 -21.12 2.34
C THR A 205 10.20 -22.04 1.16
N PHE A 206 10.33 -21.49 -0.05
CA PHE A 206 10.79 -22.28 -1.19
C PHE A 206 12.19 -22.89 -0.98
N ALA A 207 12.99 -22.35 -0.06
CA ALA A 207 14.28 -22.94 0.31
C ALA A 207 14.12 -24.20 1.18
N THR A 208 13.11 -24.26 2.06
CA THR A 208 12.90 -25.38 3.00
C THR A 208 12.03 -26.50 2.43
N VAL A 209 11.23 -26.22 1.40
CA VAL A 209 10.35 -27.23 0.79
C VAL A 209 11.17 -28.19 -0.09
N ALA A 210 11.07 -29.48 0.22
CA ALA A 210 11.69 -30.54 -0.56
C ALA A 210 10.95 -30.74 -1.89
N MET A 211 11.50 -30.19 -2.98
CA MET A 211 11.00 -30.36 -4.33
C MET A 211 12.12 -30.18 -5.35
N ASP A 212 11.92 -30.72 -6.56
CA ASP A 212 12.83 -30.54 -7.69
C ASP A 212 13.13 -29.06 -7.95
N ALA A 213 14.40 -28.74 -8.23
CA ALA A 213 14.87 -27.36 -8.36
C ALA A 213 14.28 -26.67 -9.59
N ALA A 214 14.14 -27.38 -10.73
CA ALA A 214 13.57 -26.81 -11.93
C ALA A 214 12.06 -26.54 -11.75
N LEU A 215 11.34 -27.46 -11.11
CA LEU A 215 9.92 -27.25 -10.78
C LEU A 215 9.73 -26.08 -9.81
N ARG A 216 10.59 -25.98 -8.79
CA ARG A 216 10.58 -24.87 -7.83
C ARG A 216 10.73 -23.52 -8.53
N GLN A 217 11.72 -23.39 -9.41
CA GLN A 217 11.97 -22.16 -10.14
C GLN A 217 10.79 -21.81 -11.06
N ALA A 218 10.24 -22.80 -11.77
CA ALA A 218 9.07 -22.59 -12.63
C ALA A 218 7.84 -22.06 -11.87
N VAL A 219 7.61 -22.54 -10.64
CA VAL A 219 6.54 -22.05 -9.77
C VAL A 219 6.82 -20.62 -9.32
N VAL A 220 8.03 -20.32 -8.86
CA VAL A 220 8.43 -18.96 -8.43
C VAL A 220 8.28 -17.96 -9.57
N ASP A 221 8.80 -18.29 -10.76
CA ASP A 221 8.73 -17.42 -11.94
C ASP A 221 7.28 -17.14 -12.36
N ASP A 222 6.39 -18.12 -12.23
CA ASP A 222 4.97 -17.96 -12.54
C ASP A 222 4.25 -17.07 -11.52
N LEU A 223 4.60 -17.19 -10.24
CA LEU A 223 4.07 -16.34 -9.17
C LEU A 223 4.51 -14.87 -9.36
N ASP A 224 5.78 -14.63 -9.65
CA ASP A 224 6.31 -13.29 -9.88
C ASP A 224 5.70 -12.66 -11.15
N ARG A 225 5.53 -13.47 -12.20
CA ARG A 225 4.80 -13.08 -13.41
C ARG A 225 3.33 -12.74 -13.11
N PHE A 226 2.69 -13.50 -12.23
CA PHE A 226 1.31 -13.22 -11.82
C PHE A 226 1.20 -11.87 -11.10
N LEU A 227 2.14 -11.54 -10.22
CA LEU A 227 2.19 -10.27 -9.48
C LEU A 227 2.40 -9.07 -10.41
N THR A 228 3.36 -9.16 -11.34
CA THR A 228 3.70 -8.08 -12.28
C THR A 228 2.60 -7.79 -13.30
N ARG A 229 1.78 -8.79 -13.65
CA ARG A 229 0.73 -8.66 -14.67
C ARG A 229 -0.59 -8.07 -14.17
N LYS A 230 -0.69 -7.59 -12.92
CA LYS A 230 -1.92 -6.98 -12.38
C LYS A 230 -2.57 -5.98 -13.33
N GLU A 231 -1.75 -5.09 -13.90
CA GLU A 231 -2.20 -4.04 -14.80
C GLU A 231 -2.71 -4.59 -16.14
N TYR A 232 -2.05 -5.62 -16.67
CA TYR A 232 -2.47 -6.31 -17.89
C TYR A 232 -3.86 -6.96 -17.74
N TYR A 233 -4.15 -7.61 -16.60
CA TYR A 233 -5.47 -8.16 -16.32
C TYR A 233 -6.54 -7.05 -16.23
N ARG A 234 -6.19 -5.91 -15.62
CA ARG A 234 -7.07 -4.73 -15.55
C ARG A 234 -7.42 -4.19 -16.94
N GLN A 235 -6.43 -4.02 -17.81
CA GLN A 235 -6.62 -3.49 -19.16
C GLN A 235 -7.43 -4.43 -20.06
N THR A 236 -7.28 -5.74 -19.88
CA THR A 236 -7.98 -6.76 -20.70
C THR A 236 -9.36 -7.13 -20.14
N GLY A 237 -9.79 -6.53 -19.03
CA GLY A 237 -11.06 -6.85 -18.36
C GLY A 237 -11.14 -8.28 -17.81
N ARG A 238 -10.01 -8.98 -17.72
CA ARG A 238 -9.97 -10.37 -17.25
C ARG A 238 -9.84 -10.41 -15.73
N ALA A 239 -10.51 -11.37 -15.11
CA ALA A 239 -10.36 -11.61 -13.67
C ALA A 239 -8.89 -11.94 -13.35
N TRP A 240 -8.27 -11.16 -12.46
CA TRP A 240 -6.90 -11.37 -12.01
C TRP A 240 -6.84 -12.50 -10.99
N LYS A 241 -6.87 -13.74 -11.50
CA LYS A 241 -6.85 -14.99 -10.72
C LYS A 241 -5.84 -15.97 -11.32
N ARG A 242 -5.20 -16.77 -10.46
CA ARG A 242 -4.28 -17.85 -10.85
C ARG A 242 -4.64 -19.12 -10.08
N GLY A 243 -4.78 -20.22 -10.81
CA GLY A 243 -5.08 -21.55 -10.28
C GLY A 243 -3.87 -22.47 -10.33
N TYR A 244 -3.60 -23.15 -9.22
CA TYR A 244 -2.63 -24.23 -9.12
C TYR A 244 -3.36 -25.50 -8.71
N LEU A 245 -2.90 -26.65 -9.20
CA LEU A 245 -3.29 -27.98 -8.75
C LEU A 245 -2.04 -28.71 -8.27
N ILE A 246 -1.98 -29.04 -6.98
CA ILE A 246 -0.84 -29.72 -6.36
C ILE A 246 -1.30 -31.10 -5.93
N HIS A 247 -0.77 -32.16 -6.56
CA HIS A 247 -1.14 -33.55 -6.27
C HIS A 247 0.09 -34.41 -5.95
N GLY A 248 -0.12 -35.45 -5.14
CA GLY A 248 0.94 -36.40 -4.77
C GLY A 248 0.60 -37.18 -3.50
N PRO A 249 1.35 -38.26 -3.17
CA PRO A 249 1.14 -39.06 -1.97
C PRO A 249 1.04 -38.24 -0.68
N PRO A 250 0.34 -38.72 0.36
CA PRO A 250 0.35 -38.04 1.67
C PRO A 250 1.79 -37.92 2.20
N GLY A 251 2.09 -36.84 2.91
CA GLY A 251 3.43 -36.59 3.46
C GLY A 251 4.45 -35.95 2.50
N THR A 252 4.13 -35.68 1.24
CA THR A 252 5.06 -35.04 0.27
C THR A 252 5.15 -33.51 0.38
N GLY A 253 4.80 -32.93 1.53
CA GLY A 253 4.97 -31.49 1.77
C GLY A 253 4.03 -30.56 0.98
N LYS A 254 2.88 -31.03 0.51
CA LYS A 254 1.91 -30.20 -0.26
C LYS A 254 1.43 -28.97 0.52
N SER A 255 1.02 -29.15 1.77
CA SER A 255 0.60 -28.03 2.63
C SER A 255 1.80 -27.13 3.00
N SER A 256 3.01 -27.68 3.09
CA SER A 256 4.25 -26.89 3.25
C SER A 256 4.55 -26.03 2.02
N LEU A 257 4.27 -26.52 0.81
CA LEU A 257 4.38 -25.75 -0.43
C LEU A 257 3.37 -24.59 -0.46
N VAL A 258 2.13 -24.79 0.00
CA VAL A 258 1.14 -23.70 0.13
C VAL A 258 1.62 -22.63 1.09
N ALA A 259 2.19 -23.02 2.23
CA ALA A 259 2.78 -22.08 3.17
C ALA A 259 3.98 -21.31 2.57
N ALA A 260 4.84 -21.99 1.80
CA ALA A 260 5.93 -21.34 1.08
C ALA A 260 5.42 -20.31 0.05
N ILE A 261 4.36 -20.63 -0.69
CA ILE A 261 3.70 -19.71 -1.63
C ILE A 261 3.10 -18.51 -0.88
N SER A 262 2.42 -18.74 0.24
CA SER A 262 1.84 -17.69 1.09
C SER A 262 2.91 -16.72 1.59
N ASN A 263 4.03 -17.24 2.05
CA ASN A 263 5.17 -16.45 2.53
C ASN A 263 5.85 -15.67 1.40
N HIS A 264 6.05 -16.29 0.22
CA HIS A 264 6.61 -15.61 -0.96
C HIS A 264 5.73 -14.46 -1.46
N LEU A 265 4.41 -14.65 -1.46
CA LEU A 265 3.46 -13.64 -1.92
C LEU A 265 3.06 -12.61 -0.84
N HIS A 266 3.33 -12.88 0.44
CA HIS A 266 2.75 -12.18 1.60
C HIS A 266 1.21 -12.16 1.59
N PHE A 267 0.59 -13.27 1.19
CA PHE A 267 -0.88 -13.40 1.07
C PHE A 267 -1.46 -14.21 2.23
N ASP A 268 -2.64 -13.81 2.70
CA ASP A 268 -3.35 -14.57 3.75
C ASP A 268 -3.94 -15.85 3.17
N VAL A 269 -3.88 -16.96 3.91
CA VAL A 269 -4.43 -18.25 3.49
C VAL A 269 -5.84 -18.42 4.03
N TYR A 270 -6.77 -18.81 3.18
CA TYR A 270 -8.16 -19.13 3.50
C TYR A 270 -8.39 -20.61 3.23
N ASP A 271 -8.27 -21.41 4.27
CA ASP A 271 -8.51 -22.84 4.26
C ASP A 271 -10.02 -23.10 4.30
N LEU A 272 -10.55 -23.54 3.16
CA LEU A 272 -11.96 -23.84 2.95
C LEU A 272 -12.18 -25.34 3.12
N ASP A 273 -12.77 -25.70 4.25
CA ASP A 273 -13.41 -26.98 4.43
C ASP A 273 -14.77 -26.97 3.73
N VAL A 274 -14.83 -27.63 2.56
CA VAL A 274 -16.05 -27.76 1.74
C VAL A 274 -17.12 -28.56 2.47
N GLY A 275 -16.75 -29.50 3.33
CA GLY A 275 -17.67 -30.37 4.06
C GLY A 275 -18.52 -29.63 5.09
N SER A 276 -18.01 -28.53 5.64
CA SER A 276 -18.75 -27.69 6.61
C SER A 276 -19.64 -26.62 5.96
N VAL A 277 -19.62 -26.47 4.63
CA VAL A 277 -20.45 -25.52 3.90
C VAL A 277 -21.84 -26.11 3.62
N ARG A 278 -22.89 -25.46 4.13
CA ARG A 278 -24.27 -26.01 4.07
C ARG A 278 -25.03 -25.65 2.80
N SER A 279 -24.61 -24.62 2.07
CA SER A 279 -25.31 -24.17 0.87
C SER A 279 -24.43 -23.36 -0.08
N ASN A 280 -24.81 -23.32 -1.36
CA ASN A 280 -24.18 -22.44 -2.36
C ASN A 280 -24.24 -20.96 -1.97
N THR A 281 -25.28 -20.55 -1.26
CA THR A 281 -25.42 -19.17 -0.75
C THR A 281 -24.38 -18.87 0.34
N GLU A 282 -24.11 -19.84 1.22
CA GLU A 282 -23.07 -19.74 2.23
C GLU A 282 -21.67 -19.70 1.59
N LEU A 283 -21.40 -20.57 0.61
CA LEU A 283 -20.16 -20.55 -0.16
C LEU A 283 -19.92 -19.17 -0.80
N ARG A 284 -20.92 -18.62 -1.49
CA ARG A 284 -20.83 -17.27 -2.08
C ARG A 284 -20.53 -16.20 -1.04
N LYS A 285 -21.19 -16.26 0.13
CA LYS A 285 -20.94 -15.32 1.23
C LYS A 285 -19.50 -15.43 1.77
N LEU A 286 -18.96 -16.64 1.88
CA LEU A 286 -17.57 -16.85 2.30
C LEU A 286 -16.60 -16.25 1.29
N LEU A 287 -16.79 -16.54 0.00
CA LEU A 287 -15.93 -16.02 -1.09
C LEU A 287 -15.95 -14.49 -1.17
N ILE A 288 -17.13 -13.85 -1.05
CA ILE A 288 -17.27 -12.38 -1.07
C ILE A 288 -16.58 -11.71 0.13
N ARG A 289 -16.49 -12.40 1.27
CA ARG A 289 -15.86 -11.90 2.50
C ARG A 289 -14.33 -12.07 2.52
N MET A 290 -13.75 -12.73 1.53
CA MET A 290 -12.29 -12.83 1.41
C MET A 290 -11.69 -11.46 1.10
N LYS A 291 -10.53 -11.18 1.70
CA LYS A 291 -9.79 -9.94 1.46
C LYS A 291 -8.93 -10.06 0.21
N ASN A 292 -8.56 -8.91 -0.37
CA ASN A 292 -7.53 -8.86 -1.42
C ASN A 292 -6.19 -9.41 -0.88
N ARG A 293 -5.32 -9.89 -1.79
CA ARG A 293 -4.05 -10.57 -1.44
C ARG A 293 -4.31 -11.79 -0.53
N SER A 294 -5.14 -12.71 -1.01
CA SER A 294 -5.49 -13.94 -0.30
C SER A 294 -5.37 -15.16 -1.20
N ILE A 295 -5.01 -16.30 -0.62
CA ILE A 295 -4.96 -17.63 -1.21
C ILE A 295 -6.17 -18.41 -0.69
N LEU A 296 -7.08 -18.80 -1.56
CA LEU A 296 -8.07 -19.84 -1.22
C LEU A 296 -7.35 -21.20 -1.26
N LEU A 297 -7.41 -21.96 -0.18
CA LEU A 297 -6.97 -23.35 -0.11
C LEU A 297 -8.23 -24.21 -0.02
N VAL A 298 -8.31 -25.22 -0.87
CA VAL A 298 -9.38 -26.23 -0.84
C VAL A 298 -8.67 -27.57 -0.75
N GLU A 299 -8.82 -28.28 0.36
CA GLU A 299 -8.23 -29.60 0.55
C GLU A 299 -9.26 -30.71 0.22
N ASP A 300 -8.77 -31.93 -0.05
CA ASP A 300 -9.57 -33.15 -0.22
C ASP A 300 -10.79 -33.09 -1.16
N VAL A 301 -10.67 -32.37 -2.28
CA VAL A 301 -11.75 -32.25 -3.30
C VAL A 301 -12.18 -33.63 -3.83
N ASP A 302 -11.28 -34.61 -3.84
CA ASP A 302 -11.56 -35.98 -4.27
C ASP A 302 -12.59 -36.70 -3.38
N CYS A 303 -12.65 -36.37 -2.09
CA CYS A 303 -13.63 -36.92 -1.14
C CYS A 303 -15.04 -36.33 -1.35
N ALA A 304 -15.14 -35.10 -1.82
CA ALA A 304 -16.42 -34.43 -2.08
C ALA A 304 -17.13 -34.98 -3.33
N VAL A 305 -16.38 -35.45 -4.32
CA VAL A 305 -16.95 -36.05 -5.54
C VAL A 305 -17.34 -37.52 -5.31
N ALA A 306 -16.58 -38.25 -4.49
CA ALA A 306 -16.86 -39.65 -4.18
C ALA A 306 -18.15 -39.88 -3.35
N THR A 307 -18.69 -38.83 -2.72
CA THR A 307 -19.94 -38.85 -1.94
C THR A 307 -21.17 -38.44 -2.76
N ALA A 308 -21.01 -38.01 -4.02
CA ALA A 308 -22.14 -37.86 -4.93
C ALA A 308 -22.61 -39.27 -5.33
N PRO A 309 -23.90 -39.64 -5.13
CA PRO A 309 -24.38 -40.96 -5.54
C PRO A 309 -24.17 -41.08 -7.05
N ARG A 310 -23.24 -41.95 -7.44
CA ARG A 310 -23.12 -42.43 -8.80
C ARG A 310 -24.50 -42.96 -9.16
N ARG A 311 -25.16 -42.38 -10.15
CA ARG A 311 -26.32 -43.01 -10.78
C ARG A 311 -25.79 -44.27 -11.46
N GLU A 312 -25.74 -45.37 -10.71
CA GLU A 312 -25.41 -46.68 -11.24
C GLU A 312 -26.57 -47.12 -12.13
N ALA A 313 -26.32 -47.14 -13.43
CA ALA A 313 -27.05 -48.04 -14.31
C ALA A 313 -26.61 -49.47 -13.97
N THR A 314 -27.60 -50.31 -13.71
CA THR A 314 -27.56 -51.71 -13.30
C THR A 314 -26.56 -52.60 -14.06
N GLY A 315 -25.81 -53.44 -13.34
CA GLY A 315 -25.07 -54.58 -13.92
C GLY A 315 -24.07 -55.27 -12.98
N SER A 316 -24.56 -56.28 -12.22
CA SER A 316 -23.91 -57.46 -11.59
C SER A 316 -22.41 -57.48 -11.20
N SER A 317 -22.19 -57.73 -9.89
CA SER A 317 -21.17 -58.56 -9.20
C SER A 317 -19.79 -58.80 -9.82
N ASP A 318 -18.73 -58.39 -9.11
CA ASP A 318 -17.81 -59.36 -8.47
C ASP A 318 -16.96 -58.70 -7.35
N GLY A 319 -16.62 -59.50 -6.33
CA GLY A 319 -15.93 -59.07 -5.11
C GLY A 319 -14.40 -58.98 -5.27
N GLY A 320 -13.82 -57.90 -4.75
CA GLY A 320 -12.37 -57.74 -4.60
C GLY A 320 -12.04 -56.58 -3.66
N SER A 321 -11.26 -56.86 -2.61
CA SER A 321 -10.81 -55.96 -1.53
C SER A 321 -10.45 -54.54 -2.01
N PRO A 322 -10.86 -53.46 -1.29
CA PRO A 322 -10.41 -52.12 -1.67
C PRO A 322 -8.94 -51.97 -1.27
N ALA A 323 -8.08 -52.07 -2.28
CA ALA A 323 -6.70 -51.63 -2.23
C ALA A 323 -6.60 -50.17 -1.76
N SER A 324 -5.54 -49.90 -1.00
CA SER A 324 -5.05 -48.58 -0.56
C SER A 324 -5.66 -47.39 -1.29
N LYS A 325 -6.53 -46.65 -0.57
CA LYS A 325 -7.10 -45.39 -1.05
C LYS A 325 -5.97 -44.38 -1.23
N ASN A 326 -5.54 -44.20 -2.47
CA ASN A 326 -4.70 -43.08 -2.88
C ASN A 326 -5.44 -41.77 -2.57
N HIS A 327 -5.07 -41.14 -1.45
CA HIS A 327 -5.54 -39.81 -1.07
C HIS A 327 -4.91 -38.81 -2.05
N LYS A 328 -5.64 -38.53 -3.13
CA LYS A 328 -5.40 -37.36 -3.96
C LYS A 328 -5.86 -36.15 -3.16
N VAL A 329 -4.98 -35.17 -3.05
CA VAL A 329 -5.33 -33.84 -2.52
C VAL A 329 -5.28 -32.93 -3.73
N THR A 330 -6.34 -32.19 -3.94
CA THR A 330 -6.53 -31.30 -5.09
C THR A 330 -6.62 -29.89 -4.54
N ILE A 331 -5.49 -29.19 -4.48
CA ILE A 331 -5.46 -27.79 -4.01
C ILE A 331 -5.97 -26.90 -5.14
N HIS A 332 -6.95 -26.02 -4.90
CA HIS A 332 -7.34 -24.94 -5.82
C HIS A 332 -6.96 -23.59 -5.22
N CYS A 333 -5.80 -23.06 -5.59
CA CYS A 333 -5.49 -21.67 -5.29
C CYS A 333 -6.40 -20.77 -6.12
N VAL A 334 -7.31 -20.02 -5.50
CA VAL A 334 -8.01 -18.92 -6.17
C VAL A 334 -7.62 -17.66 -5.45
N LEU A 335 -7.07 -16.71 -6.19
CA LEU A 335 -6.75 -15.37 -5.71
C LEU A 335 -7.95 -14.48 -6.05
N PRO A 336 -8.87 -14.20 -5.11
CA PRO A 336 -9.96 -13.28 -5.39
C PRO A 336 -9.41 -11.85 -5.40
N PHE A 337 -9.54 -11.18 -6.54
CA PHE A 337 -9.63 -9.73 -6.59
C PHE A 337 -11.13 -9.39 -6.63
N ASN A 338 -11.65 -8.78 -5.56
CA ASN A 338 -13.00 -8.26 -5.57
C ASN A 338 -12.95 -6.89 -6.26
N SER A 339 -13.07 -6.87 -7.59
CA SER A 339 -13.41 -5.64 -8.31
C SER A 339 -14.90 -5.40 -8.11
N THR A 340 -15.26 -4.50 -7.20
CA THR A 340 -16.54 -3.82 -7.29
C THR A 340 -16.59 -3.17 -8.66
N ILE A 341 -17.37 -3.74 -9.58
CA ILE A 341 -17.77 -3.06 -10.81
C ILE A 341 -18.58 -1.84 -10.34
N PRO A 342 -18.21 -0.60 -10.70
CA PRO A 342 -19.14 0.50 -10.51
C PRO A 342 -20.36 0.19 -11.38
N SER A 343 -21.50 0.00 -10.72
CA SER A 343 -22.81 -0.02 -11.35
C SER A 343 -23.01 1.33 -12.05
N VAL A 344 -22.65 1.38 -13.33
CA VAL A 344 -23.14 2.39 -14.28
C VAL A 344 -24.23 1.69 -15.07
N LEU A 345 -25.45 1.78 -14.54
CA LEU A 345 -26.70 1.61 -15.28
C LEU A 345 -27.61 2.73 -14.78
N GLU A 346 -27.38 3.92 -15.32
CA GLU A 346 -28.39 4.94 -15.57
C GLU A 346 -28.21 5.32 -17.04
N ASP A 347 -29.05 4.71 -17.89
CA ASP A 347 -29.96 5.37 -18.83
C ASP A 347 -30.82 4.32 -19.55
#